data_AF-A0A2V7W950-F1
#
_entry.id   AF-A0A2V7W950-F1
#
_cell.length_a   1.000
_cell.length_b   1.000
_cell.length_c   1.000
_cell.angle_alpha   90.00
_cell.angle_beta   90.00
_cell.angle_gamma   90.00
#
_symmetry.space_group_name_H-M   'P 1'
#
loop_
_entity.id
_entity.type
_entity.pdbx_description
1 polymer ?
#
loop_
_entity_poly.entity_id
_entity_poly.type
_entity_poly.pdbx_seq_one_letter_code
_entity_poly.pdbx_strand_id
1 'polypeptide(L)'
;MRTYEVLFILSPQVTEEESTTLISDFKSVAERNGATLKNEEAWGRRRLAYPIHKFTEGVYHLFVLESDSSLSELDRRMKNVDRVLRHVIVRTDEDHKRADKLAKRNPKKDRARPVAAPVAAAAPAPSPEAAMEGLEEAPQA
;
A
#
# COMPACT_ATOMS: atom_id res chain seq x y z
N MET A 1 -15.04 -13.69 -16.57
CA MET A 1 -13.70 -13.18 -16.25
C MET A 1 -13.47 -13.25 -14.77
N ARG A 2 -12.41 -13.95 -14.39
CA ARG A 2 -11.95 -14.10 -13.01
C ARG A 2 -10.81 -13.11 -12.79
N THR A 3 -10.75 -12.54 -11.61
CA THR A 3 -9.71 -11.58 -11.25
C THR A 3 -8.78 -12.27 -10.27
N TYR A 4 -7.49 -12.25 -10.58
CA TYR A 4 -6.47 -12.85 -9.75
C TYR A 4 -5.52 -11.77 -9.26
N GLU A 5 -5.17 -11.85 -7.99
CA GLU A 5 -4.11 -11.07 -7.39
C GLU A 5 -2.91 -11.99 -7.18
N VAL A 6 -1.79 -11.61 -7.77
CA VAL A 6 -0.53 -12.34 -7.68
C VAL A 6 0.46 -11.49 -6.92
N LEU A 7 0.72 -11.89 -5.67
CA LEU A 7 1.74 -11.27 -4.83
C LEU A 7 2.96 -12.16 -4.82
N PHE A 8 4.12 -11.62 -5.15
CA PHE A 8 5.38 -12.35 -5.08
C PHE A 8 6.51 -11.52 -4.48
N ILE A 9 7.47 -12.24 -3.92
CA ILE A 9 8.62 -11.69 -3.21
C ILE A 9 9.88 -12.14 -3.96
N LEU A 10 10.65 -11.18 -4.46
CA LEU A 10 11.96 -11.42 -5.04
C LEU A 10 13.06 -11.35 -3.97
N SER A 11 14.13 -12.10 -4.19
CA SER A 11 15.35 -12.04 -3.37
C SER A 11 15.92 -10.62 -3.33
N PRO A 12 16.39 -10.12 -2.17
CA PRO A 12 16.97 -8.78 -2.08
C PRO A 12 18.32 -8.65 -2.81
N GLN A 13 18.90 -9.77 -3.27
CA GLN A 13 20.16 -9.79 -4.02
C GLN A 13 19.99 -9.54 -5.52
N VAL A 14 18.76 -9.53 -6.05
CA VAL A 14 18.53 -9.17 -7.45
C VAL A 14 18.85 -7.70 -7.67
N THR A 15 19.50 -7.41 -8.80
CA THR A 15 19.62 -6.03 -9.27
C THR A 15 18.27 -5.54 -9.81
N GLU A 16 18.11 -4.23 -9.94
CA GLU A 16 16.89 -3.63 -10.50
C GLU A 16 16.67 -4.06 -11.96
N GLU A 17 17.74 -4.21 -12.72
CA GLU A 17 17.73 -4.74 -14.09
C GLU A 17 17.18 -6.17 -14.13
N GLU A 18 17.73 -7.07 -13.30
CA GLU A 18 17.26 -8.46 -13.21
C GLU A 18 15.80 -8.54 -12.75
N SER A 19 15.39 -7.67 -11.82
CA SER A 19 14.00 -7.61 -11.36
C SER A 19 13.05 -7.24 -12.50
N THR A 20 13.45 -6.29 -13.35
CA THR A 20 12.66 -5.83 -14.50
C THR A 20 12.56 -6.93 -15.56
N THR A 21 13.65 -7.67 -15.81
CA THR A 21 13.64 -8.82 -16.71
C THR A 21 12.69 -9.91 -16.21
N LEU A 22 12.75 -10.26 -14.93
CA LEU A 22 11.85 -11.26 -14.34
C LEU A 22 10.39 -10.83 -14.41
N ILE A 23 10.10 -9.55 -14.14
CA ILE A 23 8.76 -8.96 -14.26
C ILE A 23 8.25 -9.07 -15.70
N SER A 24 9.09 -8.73 -16.69
CA SER A 24 8.74 -8.84 -18.11
C SER A 24 8.49 -10.29 -18.54
N ASP A 25 9.30 -11.23 -18.05
CA ASP A 25 9.10 -12.67 -18.27
C ASP A 25 7.77 -13.16 -17.70
N PHE A 26 7.43 -12.76 -16.46
CA PHE A 26 6.15 -13.13 -15.84
C PHE A 26 4.95 -12.53 -16.57
N LYS A 27 5.05 -11.28 -17.05
CA LYS A 27 4.03 -10.65 -17.91
C LYS A 27 3.84 -11.44 -19.20
N SER A 28 4.93 -11.77 -19.88
CA SER A 28 4.89 -12.56 -21.12
C SER A 28 4.22 -13.93 -20.91
N VAL A 29 4.49 -14.58 -19.78
CA VAL A 29 3.87 -15.87 -19.44
C VAL A 29 2.39 -15.70 -19.09
N ALA A 30 2.02 -14.62 -18.40
CA ALA A 30 0.62 -14.31 -18.12
C ALA A 30 -0.18 -14.06 -19.41
N GLU A 31 0.36 -13.26 -20.33
CA GLU A 31 -0.26 -12.97 -21.63
C GLU A 31 -0.42 -14.22 -22.50
N ARG A 32 0.58 -15.10 -22.55
CA ARG A 32 0.49 -16.39 -23.27
C ARG A 32 -0.62 -17.30 -22.75
N ASN A 33 -0.96 -17.19 -21.47
CA ASN A 33 -2.07 -17.93 -20.85
C ASN A 33 -3.44 -17.26 -21.06
N GLY A 34 -3.50 -16.16 -21.81
CA GLY A 34 -4.72 -15.39 -22.02
C GLY A 34 -5.13 -14.58 -20.79
N ALA A 35 -4.18 -14.18 -19.95
CA ALA A 35 -4.43 -13.23 -18.88
C ALA A 35 -4.10 -11.79 -19.33
N THR A 36 -4.95 -10.85 -18.94
CA THR A 36 -4.76 -9.42 -19.19
C THR A 36 -4.31 -8.73 -17.90
N LEU A 37 -3.24 -7.94 -17.97
CA LEU A 37 -2.77 -7.14 -16.84
C LEU A 37 -3.69 -5.94 -16.63
N LYS A 38 -4.33 -5.88 -15.46
CA LYS A 38 -5.18 -4.75 -15.05
C LYS A 38 -4.41 -3.69 -14.30
N ASN A 39 -3.55 -4.12 -13.38
CA ASN A 39 -2.76 -3.22 -12.54
C ASN A 39 -1.45 -3.90 -12.14
N GLU A 40 -0.43 -3.09 -11.94
CA GLU A 40 0.89 -3.48 -11.48
C GLU A 40 1.34 -2.49 -10.42
N GLU A 41 1.75 -3.04 -9.27
CA GLU A 41 2.24 -2.23 -8.16
C GLU A 41 3.56 -2.79 -7.65
N ALA A 42 4.60 -1.95 -7.68
CA ALA A 42 5.89 -2.25 -7.09
C ALA A 42 5.95 -1.70 -5.67
N TRP A 43 5.95 -2.59 -4.68
CA TRP A 43 6.00 -2.22 -3.27
C TRP A 43 7.43 -1.99 -2.75
N GLY A 44 8.42 -2.35 -3.56
CA GLY A 44 9.83 -2.19 -3.24
C GLY A 44 10.30 -3.14 -2.14
N ARG A 45 11.42 -2.79 -1.50
CA ARG A 45 12.06 -3.63 -0.49
C ARG A 45 11.38 -3.47 0.86
N ARG A 46 10.97 -4.59 1.47
CA ARG A 46 10.34 -4.64 2.80
C ARG A 46 10.95 -5.74 3.65
N ARG A 47 10.95 -5.53 4.97
CA ARG A 47 11.43 -6.52 5.94
C ARG A 47 10.42 -7.64 6.12
N LEU A 48 10.88 -8.89 6.05
CA LEU A 48 10.08 -10.09 6.28
C LEU A 48 9.89 -10.32 7.79
N ALA A 49 8.75 -10.88 8.18
CA ALA A 49 8.47 -11.22 9.58
C ALA A 49 9.41 -12.31 10.14
N TYR A 50 9.84 -13.22 9.26
CA TYR A 50 10.80 -14.28 9.55
C TYR A 50 11.70 -14.52 8.33
N PRO A 51 12.91 -15.06 8.51
CA PRO A 51 13.83 -15.24 7.42
C PRO A 51 13.35 -16.34 6.46
N ILE A 52 13.37 -16.07 5.15
CA ILE A 52 13.08 -17.03 4.09
C ILE A 52 14.37 -17.23 3.29
N HIS A 53 14.83 -18.47 3.12
CA HIS A 53 16.12 -18.77 2.47
C HIS A 53 17.30 -17.95 3.03
N LYS A 54 17.29 -17.68 4.35
CA LYS A 54 18.28 -16.85 5.08
C LYS A 54 18.21 -15.34 4.78
N PHE A 55 17.23 -14.88 4.00
CA PHE A 55 16.98 -13.46 3.78
C PHE A 55 15.95 -12.91 4.77
N THR A 56 16.25 -11.75 5.36
CA THR A 56 15.34 -11.01 6.26
C THR A 56 14.55 -9.92 5.56
N GLU A 57 14.87 -9.67 4.28
CA GLU A 57 14.27 -8.65 3.43
C GLU A 57 13.87 -9.28 2.11
N GLY A 58 12.90 -8.68 1.43
CA GLY A 58 12.49 -9.09 0.09
C GLY A 58 11.87 -7.93 -0.68
N VAL A 59 11.90 -7.99 -2.00
CA VAL A 59 11.28 -6.99 -2.87
C VAL A 59 9.90 -7.48 -3.27
N TYR A 60 8.87 -6.72 -2.93
CA TYR A 60 7.47 -7.09 -3.15
C TYR A 60 6.93 -6.50 -4.44
N HIS A 61 6.22 -7.33 -5.19
CA HIS A 61 5.49 -6.93 -6.39
C HIS A 61 4.10 -7.56 -6.41
N LEU A 62 3.11 -6.77 -6.80
CA LEU A 62 1.72 -7.16 -6.93
C LEU A 62 1.27 -7.00 -8.38
N PHE A 63 0.71 -8.06 -8.95
CA PHE A 63 0.00 -8.01 -10.22
C PHE A 63 -1.48 -8.29 -10.01
N VAL A 64 -2.31 -7.48 -10.65
CA VAL A 64 -3.75 -7.73 -10.79
C VAL A 64 -3.98 -8.19 -12.21
N LEU A 65 -4.38 -9.45 -12.37
CA LEU A 65 -4.59 -10.10 -13.64
C LEU A 65 -6.06 -10.46 -13.82
N GLU A 66 -6.56 -10.37 -15.04
CA GLU A 66 -7.85 -10.94 -15.43
C GLU A 66 -7.66 -12.08 -16.41
N SER A 67 -8.26 -13.22 -16.11
CA SER A 67 -8.24 -14.35 -17.03
C SER A 67 -9.53 -15.15 -16.90
N ASP A 68 -9.90 -15.84 -17.98
CA ASP A 68 -11.00 -16.79 -17.94
C ASP A 68 -10.53 -18.20 -17.54
N SER A 69 -9.23 -18.47 -17.71
CA SER A 69 -8.58 -19.74 -17.39
C SER A 69 -7.91 -19.72 -16.00
N SER A 70 -7.29 -20.84 -15.63
CA SER A 70 -6.52 -20.96 -14.39
C SER A 70 -5.06 -20.60 -14.65
N LEU A 71 -4.42 -19.86 -13.73
CA LEU A 71 -3.02 -19.42 -13.84
C LEU A 71 -1.99 -20.50 -13.42
N SER A 72 -2.26 -21.78 -13.73
CA SER A 72 -1.40 -22.89 -13.28
C SER A 72 0.00 -22.88 -13.91
N GLU A 73 0.12 -22.42 -15.16
CA GLU A 73 1.41 -22.30 -15.84
C GLU A 73 2.26 -21.16 -15.24
N LEU A 74 1.62 -20.05 -14.85
CA LEU A 74 2.31 -18.96 -14.16
C LEU A 74 2.82 -19.40 -12.79
N ASP A 75 2.00 -20.16 -12.03
CA ASP A 75 2.40 -20.76 -10.75
C ASP A 75 3.63 -21.68 -10.91
N ARG A 76 3.60 -22.56 -11.91
CA ARG A 76 4.73 -23.46 -12.23
C ARG A 76 6.00 -22.67 -12.59
N ARG A 77 5.87 -21.64 -13.42
CA ARG A 77 7.00 -20.80 -13.81
C ARG A 77 7.61 -20.09 -12.62
N MET A 78 6.79 -19.49 -11.74
CA MET A 78 7.26 -18.79 -10.54
C MET A 78 7.96 -19.74 -9.56
N LYS A 79 7.47 -20.98 -9.42
CA LYS A 79 8.12 -22.02 -8.60
C LYS A 79 9.50 -22.43 -9.12
N ASN A 80 9.71 -22.39 -10.44
CA ASN A 80 10.95 -22.81 -11.07
C ASN A 80 12.04 -21.72 -11.07
N VAL A 81 11.72 -20.50 -10.63
CA VAL A 81 12.67 -19.39 -10.59
C VAL A 81 13.20 -19.25 -9.16
N ASP A 82 14.45 -19.63 -8.92
CA ASP A 82 15.10 -19.57 -7.60
C ASP A 82 15.14 -18.16 -6.99
N ARG A 83 15.00 -17.14 -7.82
CA ARG A 83 15.00 -15.73 -7.40
C ARG A 83 13.68 -15.30 -6.74
N VAL A 84 12.61 -16.09 -6.89
CA VAL A 84 11.32 -15.89 -6.23
C VAL A 84 11.34 -16.63 -4.89
N LEU A 85 11.30 -15.89 -3.78
CA LEU A 85 11.29 -16.47 -2.43
C LEU A 85 9.93 -17.05 -2.09
N ARG A 86 8.87 -16.36 -2.48
CA ARG A 86 7.48 -16.77 -2.24
C ARG A 86 6.57 -16.09 -3.22
N HIS A 87 5.52 -16.79 -3.63
CA HIS A 87 4.41 -16.24 -4.39
C HIS A 87 3.08 -16.77 -3.84
N VAL A 88 2.04 -15.97 -3.99
CA VAL A 88 0.67 -16.33 -3.65
C VAL A 88 -0.22 -15.82 -4.77
N ILE A 89 -1.05 -16.71 -5.30
CA ILE A 89 -2.06 -16.40 -6.31
C ILE A 89 -3.41 -16.56 -5.62
N VAL A 90 -4.14 -15.46 -5.49
CA VAL A 90 -5.48 -15.41 -4.90
C VAL A 90 -6.49 -15.09 -5.99
N ARG A 91 -7.62 -15.77 -5.97
CA ARG A 91 -8.76 -15.48 -6.85
C ARG A 91 -9.71 -14.53 -6.11
N THR A 92 -9.84 -13.30 -6.59
CA THR A 92 -10.50 -12.20 -5.86
C THR A 92 -11.86 -11.81 -6.48
N ASP A 93 -12.36 -12.53 -7.49
CA ASP A 93 -13.62 -12.17 -8.17
C ASP A 93 -14.87 -12.21 -7.28
N GLU A 94 -14.91 -13.05 -6.24
CA GLU A 94 -16.01 -13.03 -5.26
C GLU A 94 -15.82 -11.97 -4.19
N ASP A 95 -14.58 -11.75 -3.73
CA ASP A 95 -14.28 -10.82 -2.65
C ASP A 95 -14.49 -9.36 -3.07
N HIS A 96 -14.09 -8.98 -4.29
CA HIS A 96 -14.39 -7.65 -4.85
C HIS A 96 -15.90 -7.41 -4.94
N LYS A 97 -16.68 -8.39 -5.45
CA LYS A 97 -18.15 -8.27 -5.55
C LYS A 97 -18.83 -8.16 -4.18
N ARG A 98 -18.33 -8.90 -3.18
CA ARG A 98 -18.84 -8.84 -1.80
C ARG A 98 -18.50 -7.52 -1.14
N ALA A 99 -17.27 -7.03 -1.32
CA ALA A 99 -16.81 -5.73 -0.83
C ALA A 99 -17.65 -4.59 -1.41
N ASP A 100 -17.89 -4.58 -2.72
CA ASP A 100 -18.74 -3.59 -3.40
C ASP A 100 -20.18 -3.60 -2.87
N LYS A 101 -20.73 -4.79 -2.62
CA LYS A 101 -22.09 -4.94 -2.07
C LYS A 101 -22.16 -4.44 -0.63
N LEU A 102 -21.13 -4.68 0.17
CA LEU A 102 -21.05 -4.21 1.55
C LEU A 102 -20.85 -2.69 1.62
N ALA A 103 -20.00 -2.13 0.76
CA ALA A 103 -19.77 -0.69 0.64
C ALA A 103 -21.05 0.04 0.20
N LYS A 104 -21.77 -0.49 -0.79
CA LYS A 104 -23.09 0.04 -1.22
C LYS A 104 -24.15 -0.06 -0.13
N ARG A 105 -24.06 -1.03 0.79
CA ARG A 105 -25.00 -1.21 1.90
C ARG A 105 -24.75 -0.23 3.05
N ASN A 106 -23.58 0.38 3.14
CA ASN A 106 -23.17 1.21 4.28
C ASN A 106 -22.60 2.59 3.90
N PRO A 107 -23.33 3.45 3.15
CA PRO A 107 -22.84 4.77 2.72
C PRO A 107 -22.78 5.83 3.84
N LYS A 108 -22.91 5.44 5.12
CA LYS A 108 -23.18 6.38 6.23
C LYS A 108 -22.21 6.29 7.41
N LYS A 109 -21.01 5.71 7.25
CA LYS A 109 -20.01 5.63 8.35
C LYS A 109 -18.78 6.52 8.17
N ASP A 110 -18.59 7.17 7.01
CA ASP A 110 -17.51 8.16 6.81
C ASP A 110 -17.82 9.55 7.38
N ARG A 111 -19.00 9.77 8.00
CA ARG A 111 -19.33 11.00 8.74
C ARG A 111 -19.10 10.93 10.25
N ALA A 112 -18.58 9.82 10.77
CA ALA A 112 -18.40 9.64 12.21
C ALA A 112 -16.97 9.22 12.56
N ARG A 113 -16.01 10.10 12.27
CA ARG A 113 -14.90 10.32 13.21
C ARG A 113 -14.95 11.78 13.63
N PRO A 114 -15.71 12.15 14.68
CA PRO A 114 -15.35 13.34 15.40
C PRO A 114 -13.95 13.06 15.94
N VAL A 115 -12.98 13.84 15.47
CA VAL A 115 -11.64 13.87 16.05
C VAL A 115 -11.85 14.10 17.55
N ALA A 116 -11.36 13.14 18.34
CA ALA A 116 -11.45 13.17 19.78
C ALA A 116 -10.98 14.55 20.26
N ALA A 117 -11.86 15.24 20.99
CA ALA A 117 -11.49 16.41 21.75
C ALA A 117 -10.30 16.05 22.65
N PRO A 118 -9.16 16.77 22.59
CA PRO A 118 -8.15 16.63 23.61
C PRO A 118 -8.72 17.25 24.89
N VAL A 119 -8.95 16.40 25.88
CA VAL A 119 -9.29 16.81 27.24
C VAL A 119 -7.98 17.18 27.95
N ALA A 120 -7.98 18.37 28.56
CA ALA A 120 -7.13 18.82 29.68
C ALA A 120 -5.69 19.32 29.40
N ALA A 121 -5.56 20.65 29.34
CA ALA A 121 -4.59 21.44 30.09
C ALA A 121 -5.17 22.88 30.19
N ALA A 122 -5.87 23.21 31.28
CA ALA A 122 -5.33 23.85 32.49
C ALA A 122 -5.01 25.35 32.33
N ALA A 123 -5.68 26.13 33.20
CA ALA A 123 -5.44 27.51 33.66
C ALA A 123 -6.05 28.69 32.86
N PRO A 124 -6.98 29.44 33.49
CA PRO A 124 -7.36 30.78 33.06
C PRO A 124 -6.44 31.81 33.73
N ALA A 125 -5.84 32.71 32.96
CA ALA A 125 -5.29 33.95 33.48
C ALA A 125 -5.58 35.08 32.48
N PRO A 126 -6.15 36.21 32.92
CA PRO A 126 -6.53 37.32 32.07
C PRO A 126 -5.29 38.14 31.68
N SER A 127 -5.18 38.50 30.40
CA SER A 127 -4.49 39.71 29.98
C SER A 127 -5.55 40.76 29.65
N PRO A 128 -5.39 42.00 30.12
CA PRO A 128 -4.89 42.97 29.15
C PRO A 128 -3.70 43.74 29.70
N GLU A 129 -2.66 43.72 28.88
CA GLU A 129 -1.58 44.68 28.86
C GLU A 129 -2.19 46.06 28.56
N ALA A 130 -2.36 46.86 29.61
CA ALA A 130 -2.51 48.31 29.56
C ALA A 130 -1.67 48.89 30.72
N ALA A 131 -0.38 48.61 30.69
CA ALA A 131 0.61 49.63 31.04
C ALA A 131 0.58 50.62 29.84
N MET A 132 0.52 51.94 29.96
CA MET A 132 1.05 52.85 30.96
C MET A 132 0.23 54.15 30.83
N GLU A 133 -0.31 54.66 31.92
CA GLU A 133 -0.77 56.05 32.01
C GLU A 133 0.23 56.82 32.88
N GLY A 134 0.79 57.89 32.32
CA GLY A 134 1.34 59.02 33.10
C GLY A 134 2.85 59.09 33.25
N LEU A 135 3.48 59.93 32.41
CA LEU A 135 4.50 60.94 32.78
C LEU A 135 4.66 61.86 31.55
N GLU A 136 4.09 63.07 31.59
CA GLU A 136 4.78 64.30 32.02
C GLU A 136 5.83 64.72 30.98
N GLU A 137 5.45 65.57 30.01
CA GLU A 137 5.57 67.04 30.02
C GLU A 137 6.92 67.55 29.49
N ALA A 138 6.84 68.61 28.68
CA ALA A 138 7.85 69.60 28.32
C ALA A 138 8.55 69.48 26.95
N PRO A 139 8.84 70.64 26.30
CA PRO A 139 8.56 70.85 24.87
C PRO A 139 9.80 71.23 24.05
N GLN A 140 9.65 71.30 22.71
CA GLN A 140 10.48 72.14 21.86
C GLN A 140 9.64 72.83 20.77
N ALA A 141 9.87 74.15 20.68
CA ALA A 141 9.35 75.18 19.75
C ALA A 141 7.98 75.80 20.09
#